data_AF-A0A6G9SA56-F1
#
_entry.id   AF-A0A6G9SA56-F1
#
_cell.length_a   1.000
_cell.length_b   1.000
_cell.length_c   1.000
_cell.angle_alpha   90.00
_cell.angle_beta   90.00
_cell.angle_gamma   90.00
#
_symmetry.space_group_name_H-M   'P 1'
#
loop_
_entity.id
_entity.type
_entity.pdbx_description
1 polymer ?
#
loop_
_entity_poly.entity_id
_entity_poly.type
_entity_poly.pdbx_seq_one_letter_code
_entity_poly.pdbx_strand_id
1 'polypeptide(L)'
;MSTIREGMPVLVRHEGDWVGTYTLVDNAGNILDKHESHLSCQFPEDSTYPYYQINRYKWSNGKQEEHQFPGSYKDKTLFFDTERILGKAWEIDDSTVILWFAYKTAPDMSLYEMIQISPDNNYRARTWHWFKNHQIYQRTLIQEERLW
;
A
#
# COMPACT_ATOMS: atom_id res chain seq x y z
N MET A 1 13.43 15.74 -16.31
CA MET A 1 12.99 14.52 -15.59
C MET A 1 11.47 14.59 -15.51
N SER A 2 10.75 13.50 -15.75
CA SER A 2 9.28 13.51 -15.60
C SER A 2 8.91 13.65 -14.14
N THR A 3 7.77 14.27 -13.85
CA THR A 3 7.22 14.31 -12.48
C THR A 3 6.67 12.93 -12.09
N ILE A 4 6.39 12.70 -10.80
CA ILE A 4 5.70 11.47 -10.37
C ILE A 4 4.34 11.34 -11.06
N ARG A 5 3.62 12.46 -11.28
CA ARG A 5 2.30 12.43 -11.90
C ARG A 5 2.35 11.95 -13.36
N GLU A 6 3.39 12.34 -14.09
CA GLU A 6 3.62 11.90 -15.48
C GLU A 6 4.24 10.50 -15.55
N GLY A 7 5.11 10.15 -14.60
CA GLY A 7 5.87 8.91 -14.60
C GLY A 7 5.12 7.72 -14.04
N MET A 8 4.11 7.96 -13.20
CA MET A 8 3.30 6.94 -12.54
C MET A 8 1.79 7.31 -12.59
N PRO A 9 1.17 7.35 -13.79
CA PRO A 9 -0.23 7.73 -13.95
C PRO A 9 -1.23 6.79 -13.27
N VAL A 10 -0.91 5.50 -13.11
CA VAL A 10 -1.78 4.57 -12.37
C VAL A 10 -1.78 4.92 -10.89
N LEU A 11 -0.61 5.16 -10.30
CA LEU A 11 -0.48 5.58 -8.91
C LEU A 11 -1.27 6.86 -8.62
N VAL A 12 -1.27 7.82 -9.55
CA VAL A 12 -2.03 9.08 -9.41
C VAL A 12 -3.52 8.83 -9.24
N ARG A 13 -4.08 7.80 -9.88
CA ARG A 13 -5.51 7.44 -9.74
C ARG A 13 -5.86 7.05 -8.30
N HIS A 14 -4.87 6.74 -7.45
CA HIS A 14 -5.08 6.45 -6.03
C HIS A 14 -5.18 7.70 -5.13
N GLU A 15 -4.91 8.91 -5.63
CA GLU A 15 -5.03 10.17 -4.87
C GLU A 15 -6.43 10.30 -4.22
N GLY A 16 -6.49 10.74 -2.96
CA GLY A 16 -7.73 10.87 -2.18
C GLY A 16 -7.87 9.85 -1.06
N ASP A 17 -9.09 9.77 -0.50
CA ASP A 17 -9.43 8.93 0.64
C ASP A 17 -10.11 7.62 0.22
N TRP A 18 -9.76 6.55 0.93
CA TRP A 18 -10.20 5.19 0.66
C TRP A 18 -10.57 4.48 1.94
N VAL A 19 -11.78 3.93 2.01
CA VAL A 19 -12.28 3.17 3.17
C VAL A 19 -12.47 1.72 2.79
N GLY A 20 -12.19 0.80 3.70
CA GLY A 20 -12.19 -0.61 3.36
C GLY A 20 -12.06 -1.54 4.54
N THR A 21 -11.79 -2.81 4.22
CA THR A 21 -11.56 -3.87 5.19
C THR A 21 -10.21 -4.52 4.94
N TYR A 22 -9.39 -4.60 5.99
CA TYR A 22 -8.14 -5.33 6.01
C TYR A 22 -8.36 -6.72 6.60
N THR A 23 -8.11 -7.77 5.82
CA THR A 23 -8.26 -9.16 6.27
C THR A 23 -6.94 -9.90 6.15
N LEU A 24 -6.47 -10.50 7.24
CA LEU A 24 -5.28 -11.34 7.27
C LEU A 24 -5.69 -12.81 7.22
N VAL A 25 -5.09 -13.60 6.34
CA VAL A 25 -5.36 -15.03 6.20
C VAL A 25 -4.09 -15.87 6.19
N ASP A 26 -4.15 -17.08 6.74
CA ASP A 26 -3.06 -18.04 6.66
C ASP A 26 -2.99 -18.75 5.29
N ASN A 27 -2.07 -19.70 5.14
CA ASN A 27 -1.91 -20.48 3.92
C ASN A 27 -3.05 -21.46 3.61
N ALA A 28 -3.87 -21.81 4.60
CA ALA A 28 -5.07 -22.63 4.43
C ALA A 28 -6.32 -21.77 4.14
N GLY A 29 -6.19 -20.43 4.19
CA GLY A 29 -7.29 -19.50 3.99
C GLY A 29 -8.09 -19.20 5.26
N ASN A 30 -7.62 -19.61 6.44
CA ASN A 30 -8.27 -19.24 7.69
C ASN A 30 -8.02 -17.76 7.99
N ILE A 31 -9.06 -17.05 8.43
CA ILE A 31 -8.97 -15.65 8.84
C ILE A 31 -8.24 -15.58 10.19
N LEU A 32 -7.11 -14.88 10.22
CA LEU A 32 -6.30 -14.64 11.41
C LEU A 32 -6.65 -13.33 12.09
N ASP A 33 -6.96 -12.29 11.31
CA ASP A 33 -7.36 -10.97 11.81
C ASP A 33 -8.24 -10.26 10.77
N LYS A 34 -9.10 -9.35 11.24
CA LYS A 34 -9.96 -8.54 10.38
C LYS A 34 -10.28 -7.20 11.05
N HIS A 35 -10.05 -6.11 10.34
CA HIS A 35 -10.28 -4.75 10.87
C HIS A 35 -10.60 -3.73 9.76
N GLU A 36 -11.11 -2.57 10.16
CA GLU A 36 -11.44 -1.46 9.26
C GLU A 36 -10.15 -0.75 8.83
N SER A 37 -10.09 -0.29 7.57
CA SER A 37 -8.99 0.51 7.03
C SER A 37 -9.50 1.82 6.43
N HIS A 38 -8.77 2.90 6.67
CA HIS A 38 -8.97 4.21 6.03
C HIS A 38 -7.61 4.78 5.61
N LEU A 39 -7.42 4.96 4.31
CA LEU A 39 -6.19 5.44 3.72
C LEU A 39 -6.38 6.77 3.02
N SER A 40 -5.40 7.66 3.18
CA SER A 40 -5.33 8.92 2.44
C SER A 40 -4.06 8.93 1.60
N CYS A 41 -4.17 9.12 0.29
CA CYS A 41 -3.04 9.24 -0.65
C CYS A 41 -2.98 10.67 -1.20
N GLN A 42 -1.82 11.30 -1.14
CA GLN A 42 -1.63 12.70 -1.52
C GLN A 42 -0.38 12.86 -2.38
N PHE A 43 -0.42 13.85 -3.27
CA PHE A 43 0.73 14.31 -4.06
C PHE A 43 0.96 15.80 -3.79
N PRO A 44 1.55 16.15 -2.64
CA PRO A 44 1.68 17.55 -2.22
C PRO A 44 2.58 18.34 -3.18
N GLU A 45 2.21 19.58 -3.45
CA GLU A 45 3.07 20.55 -4.12
C GLU A 45 4.14 21.06 -3.13
N ASP A 46 5.33 21.36 -3.63
CA ASP A 46 6.45 21.95 -2.85
C ASP A 46 6.87 21.18 -1.58
N SER A 47 6.70 19.85 -1.58
CA SER A 47 7.14 18.95 -0.51
C SER A 47 8.45 18.24 -0.86
N THR A 48 9.26 17.95 0.15
CA THR A 48 10.44 17.06 0.04
C THR A 48 10.04 15.69 -0.54
N TYR A 49 8.83 15.24 -0.23
CA TYR A 49 8.27 13.97 -0.71
C TYR A 49 7.12 14.26 -1.67
N PRO A 50 7.24 13.91 -2.97
CA PRO A 50 6.20 14.12 -3.97
C PRO A 50 4.99 13.18 -3.82
N TYR A 51 5.05 12.23 -2.88
CA TYR A 51 3.97 11.34 -2.52
C TYR A 51 3.91 11.17 -1.00
N TYR A 52 2.70 11.14 -0.46
CA TYR A 52 2.47 10.92 0.96
C TYR A 52 1.22 10.07 1.16
N GLN A 53 1.35 8.94 1.86
CA GLN A 53 0.23 8.09 2.24
C GLN A 53 0.12 7.95 3.76
N ILE A 54 -1.10 7.99 4.27
CA ILE A 54 -1.42 7.69 5.67
C ILE A 54 -2.40 6.53 5.69
N ASN A 55 -2.09 5.50 6.49
CA ASN A 55 -2.99 4.37 6.72
C ASN A 55 -3.48 4.40 8.16
N ARG A 56 -4.79 4.36 8.35
CA ARG A 56 -5.46 4.30 9.64
C ARG A 56 -6.24 3.00 9.74
N TYR A 57 -6.06 2.28 10.84
CA TYR A 57 -6.71 1.00 11.08
C TYR A 57 -7.48 1.03 12.39
N LYS A 58 -8.63 0.37 12.42
CA LYS A 58 -9.49 0.31 13.60
C LYS A 58 -10.06 -1.09 13.80
N TRP A 59 -9.86 -1.64 15.00
CA TRP A 59 -10.39 -2.94 15.39
C TRP A 59 -11.68 -2.79 16.21
N SER A 60 -12.49 -3.85 16.24
CA SER A 60 -13.75 -3.91 16.99
C SER A 60 -13.57 -3.73 18.50
N ASN A 61 -12.40 -4.05 19.03
CA ASN A 61 -12.04 -3.86 20.45
C ASN A 61 -11.60 -2.42 20.79
N GLY A 62 -11.66 -1.49 19.84
CA GLY A 62 -11.29 -0.10 20.02
C GLY A 62 -9.82 0.23 19.79
N LYS A 63 -8.96 -0.76 19.53
CA LYS A 63 -7.56 -0.52 19.11
C LYS A 63 -7.56 0.29 17.81
N GLN A 64 -6.60 1.22 17.71
CA GLN A 64 -6.34 2.01 16.51
C GLN A 64 -4.85 2.06 16.22
N GLU A 65 -4.49 2.11 14.93
CA GLU A 65 -3.12 2.30 14.48
C GLU A 65 -3.09 3.30 13.34
N GLU A 66 -2.02 4.11 13.28
CA GLU A 66 -1.74 5.01 12.15
C GLU A 66 -0.30 4.81 11.68
N HIS A 67 -0.10 4.76 10.36
CA HIS A 67 1.20 4.64 9.72
C HIS A 67 1.34 5.64 8.58
N GLN A 68 2.51 6.29 8.50
CA GLN A 68 2.84 7.29 7.50
C GLN A 68 3.91 6.76 6.55
N PHE A 69 3.71 6.98 5.25
CA PHE A 69 4.56 6.50 4.18
C PHE A 69 4.93 7.66 3.24
N PRO A 70 5.84 8.56 3.65
CA PRO A 70 6.43 9.53 2.73
C PRO A 70 7.23 8.79 1.66
N GLY A 71 7.02 9.17 0.40
CA GLY A 71 7.64 8.51 -0.75
C GLY A 71 8.44 9.48 -1.61
N SER A 72 9.64 9.07 -1.99
CA SER A 72 10.48 9.78 -2.97
C SER A 72 10.31 9.15 -4.35
N TYR A 73 10.42 9.94 -5.41
CA TYR A 73 10.22 9.45 -6.77
C TYR A 73 11.50 9.54 -7.59
N LYS A 74 11.80 8.48 -8.33
CA LYS A 74 12.87 8.45 -9.33
C LYS A 74 12.58 7.41 -10.40
N ASP A 75 12.70 7.79 -11.67
CA ASP A 75 12.66 6.90 -12.83
C ASP A 75 11.49 5.88 -12.81
N LYS A 76 10.25 6.39 -12.78
CA LYS A 76 9.00 5.58 -12.75
C LYS A 76 8.86 4.65 -11.54
N THR A 77 9.63 4.91 -10.49
CA THR A 77 9.61 4.13 -9.25
C THR A 77 9.41 5.07 -8.06
N LEU A 78 8.48 4.71 -7.19
CA LEU A 78 8.29 5.32 -5.89
C LEU A 78 9.13 4.54 -4.86
N PHE A 79 9.88 5.24 -4.02
CA PHE A 79 10.72 4.65 -2.98
C PHE A 79 10.27 5.11 -1.60
N PHE A 80 10.20 4.16 -0.68
CA PHE A 80 9.93 4.38 0.73
C PHE A 80 11.18 4.04 1.54
N ASP A 81 11.67 5.02 2.29
CA ASP A 81 12.76 4.82 3.24
C ASP A 81 12.38 5.54 4.54
N THR A 82 11.79 4.80 5.46
CA THR A 82 11.40 5.30 6.78
C THR A 82 12.23 4.63 7.86
N GLU A 83 12.08 5.02 9.11
CA GLU A 83 12.74 4.32 10.23
C GLU A 83 12.34 2.84 10.30
N ARG A 84 11.13 2.49 9.85
CA ARG A 84 10.56 1.14 9.98
C ARG A 84 10.79 0.27 8.76
N ILE A 85 10.68 0.83 7.55
CA ILE A 85 10.64 0.07 6.30
C ILE A 85 11.62 0.59 5.26
N LEU A 86 12.05 -0.31 4.39
CA LEU A 86 12.61 -0.01 3.08
C LEU A 86 11.69 -0.64 2.04
N GLY A 87 11.29 0.13 1.02
CA GLY A 87 10.38 -0.37 0.01
C GLY A 87 10.39 0.44 -1.28
N LYS A 88 9.70 -0.11 -2.28
CA LYS A 88 9.48 0.56 -3.55
C LYS A 88 8.16 0.12 -4.18
N ALA A 89 7.57 0.98 -5.00
CA ALA A 89 6.41 0.67 -5.81
C ALA A 89 6.63 1.08 -7.28
N TRP A 90 6.07 0.31 -8.21
CA TRP A 90 6.16 0.55 -9.64
C TRP A 90 4.90 0.03 -10.35
N GLU A 91 4.62 0.58 -11.52
CA GLU A 91 3.49 0.19 -12.36
C GLU A 91 3.89 -0.96 -13.27
N ILE A 92 3.01 -1.93 -13.47
CA ILE A 92 3.24 -3.06 -14.37
C ILE A 92 2.31 -3.08 -15.58
N ASP A 93 1.19 -2.37 -15.51
CA ASP A 93 0.21 -2.19 -16.58
C ASP A 93 -0.65 -0.94 -16.28
N ASP A 94 -1.69 -0.72 -17.09
CA ASP A 94 -2.56 0.47 -17.03
C ASP A 94 -3.50 0.52 -15.79
N SER A 95 -3.45 -0.47 -14.90
CA SER A 95 -4.35 -0.62 -13.74
C SER A 95 -3.69 -1.17 -12.49
N THR A 96 -2.44 -1.62 -12.58
CA THR A 96 -1.78 -2.37 -11.51
C THR A 96 -0.48 -1.71 -11.05
N VAL A 97 -0.39 -1.49 -9.73
CA VAL A 97 0.83 -1.12 -9.02
C VAL A 97 1.32 -2.32 -8.23
N ILE A 98 2.61 -2.64 -8.34
CA ILE A 98 3.28 -3.57 -7.44
C ILE A 98 4.07 -2.78 -6.41
N LEU A 99 3.99 -3.19 -5.16
CA LEU A 99 4.80 -2.67 -4.07
C LEU A 99 5.61 -3.82 -3.46
N TRP A 100 6.85 -3.54 -3.11
CA TRP A 100 7.67 -4.41 -2.27
C TRP A 100 8.16 -3.63 -1.06
N PHE A 101 8.11 -4.21 0.14
CA PHE A 101 8.84 -3.68 1.28
C PHE A 101 9.35 -4.77 2.23
N ALA A 102 10.35 -4.41 3.02
CA ALA A 102 10.86 -5.18 4.14
C ALA A 102 10.96 -4.30 5.39
N TYR A 103 10.84 -4.92 6.56
CA TYR A 103 11.06 -4.24 7.83
C TYR A 103 12.57 -4.20 8.14
N LYS A 104 13.09 -3.03 8.52
CA LYS A 104 14.52 -2.88 8.85
C LYS A 104 14.93 -3.73 10.06
N THR A 105 14.00 -4.03 10.96
CA THR A 105 14.21 -4.84 12.17
C THR A 105 13.94 -6.34 11.97
N ALA A 106 13.39 -6.75 10.83
CA ALA A 106 13.09 -8.16 10.52
C ALA A 106 13.54 -8.49 9.09
N PRO A 107 14.85 -8.66 8.86
CA PRO A 107 15.43 -8.80 7.52
C PRO A 107 15.07 -10.13 6.83
N ASP A 108 14.61 -11.12 7.59
CA ASP A 108 14.07 -12.39 7.08
C ASP A 108 12.63 -12.27 6.56
N MET A 109 11.99 -11.13 6.81
CA MET A 109 10.61 -10.82 6.41
C MET A 109 10.56 -9.76 5.32
N SER A 110 9.72 -10.03 4.31
CA SER A 110 9.36 -9.04 3.30
C SER A 110 7.96 -9.33 2.77
N LEU A 111 7.41 -8.40 2.02
CA LEU A 111 6.18 -8.64 1.29
C LEU A 111 6.21 -8.07 -0.11
N TYR A 112 5.40 -8.69 -0.95
CA TYR A 112 4.95 -8.12 -2.21
C TYR A 112 3.46 -7.83 -2.10
N GLU A 113 3.09 -6.64 -2.55
CA GLU A 113 1.72 -6.18 -2.65
C GLU A 113 1.40 -5.94 -4.13
N MET A 114 0.22 -6.38 -4.55
CA MET A 114 -0.40 -6.04 -5.82
C MET A 114 -1.64 -5.20 -5.54
N ILE A 115 -1.71 -4.02 -6.14
CA ILE A 115 -2.79 -3.06 -6.01
C ILE A 115 -3.42 -2.91 -7.39
N GLN A 116 -4.72 -3.17 -7.49
CA GLN A 116 -5.48 -3.09 -8.74
C GLN A 116 -6.60 -2.06 -8.56
N ILE A 117 -6.67 -1.07 -9.44
CA ILE A 117 -7.70 -0.03 -9.41
C ILE A 117 -8.71 -0.20 -10.55
N SER A 118 -10.00 -0.08 -10.22
CA SER A 118 -11.09 -0.21 -11.20
C SER A 118 -11.03 0.90 -12.25
N PRO A 119 -11.55 0.68 -13.47
CA PRO A 119 -11.52 1.68 -14.55
C PRO A 119 -12.18 3.02 -14.19
N ASP A 120 -13.19 3.01 -13.32
CA ASP A 120 -13.88 4.20 -12.83
C ASP A 120 -13.21 4.87 -11.63
N ASN A 121 -12.08 4.33 -11.15
CA ASN A 121 -11.30 4.79 -10.02
C ASN A 121 -12.03 4.78 -8.67
N ASN A 122 -13.16 4.07 -8.56
CA ASN A 122 -13.98 4.07 -7.34
C ASN A 122 -13.69 2.89 -6.42
N TYR A 123 -13.11 1.83 -6.97
CA TYR A 123 -12.82 0.59 -6.27
C TYR A 123 -11.36 0.20 -6.46
N ARG A 124 -10.77 -0.39 -5.42
CA ARG A 124 -9.48 -1.05 -5.56
C ARG A 124 -9.39 -2.29 -4.69
N ALA A 125 -8.64 -3.25 -5.18
CA ALA A 125 -8.30 -4.47 -4.46
C ALA A 125 -6.80 -4.51 -4.23
N ARG A 126 -6.39 -4.99 -3.05
CA ARG A 126 -4.99 -5.14 -2.70
C ARG A 126 -4.75 -6.51 -2.12
N THR A 127 -3.74 -7.19 -2.63
CA THR A 127 -3.33 -8.50 -2.13
C THR A 127 -1.87 -8.46 -1.76
N TRP A 128 -1.55 -8.89 -0.54
CA TRP A 128 -0.18 -8.96 -0.06
C TRP A 128 0.22 -10.42 0.11
N HIS A 129 1.40 -10.78 -0.37
CA HIS A 129 2.07 -12.02 -0.05
C HIS A 129 3.20 -11.72 0.93
N TRP A 130 3.07 -12.25 2.14
CA TRP A 130 4.08 -12.12 3.18
C TRP A 130 5.03 -13.29 3.14
N PHE A 131 6.32 -12.98 3.04
CA PHE A 131 7.40 -13.94 3.00
C PHE A 131 8.20 -13.89 4.29
N LYS A 132 8.52 -15.06 4.83
CA LYS A 132 9.51 -15.25 5.89
C LYS A 132 10.44 -16.37 5.48
N ASN A 133 11.75 -16.15 5.53
CA ASN A 133 12.74 -17.14 5.06
C ASN A 133 12.42 -17.65 3.64
N HIS A 134 12.05 -16.73 2.74
CA HIS A 134 11.65 -17.00 1.36
C HIS A 134 10.39 -17.87 1.18
N GLN A 135 9.63 -18.16 2.23
CA GLN A 135 8.39 -18.91 2.15
C GLN A 135 7.19 -18.01 2.47
N ILE A 136 6.12 -18.15 1.68
CA ILE A 136 4.86 -17.48 2.01
C ILE A 136 4.30 -18.11 3.28
N TYR A 137 3.94 -17.29 4.26
CA TYR A 137 3.33 -17.76 5.51
C TYR A 137 1.92 -17.21 5.75
N GLN A 138 1.56 -16.09 5.12
CA GLN A 138 0.23 -15.49 5.22
C GLN A 138 -0.03 -14.55 4.03
N ARG A 139 -1.29 -14.12 3.88
CA ARG A 139 -1.71 -13.12 2.91
C ARG A 139 -2.56 -12.05 3.57
N THR A 140 -2.48 -10.84 3.03
CA THR A 140 -3.46 -9.78 3.33
C THR A 140 -4.37 -9.61 2.13
N LEU A 141 -5.67 -9.54 2.38
CA LEU A 141 -6.72 -9.22 1.41
C LEU A 141 -7.38 -7.92 1.83
N ILE A 142 -7.35 -6.91 0.95
CA ILE A 142 -7.94 -5.60 1.21
C ILE A 142 -8.87 -5.23 0.06
N GLN A 143 -10.07 -4.79 0.41
CA GLN A 143 -11.03 -4.20 -0.51
C GLN A 143 -11.34 -2.79 -0.02
N GLU A 144 -11.22 -1.82 -0.92
CA GLU A 144 -11.35 -0.40 -0.59
C GLU A 144 -12.23 0.31 -1.63
N GLU A 145 -13.06 1.22 -1.14
CA GLU A 145 -13.90 2.13 -1.92
C GLU A 145 -13.44 3.56 -1.67
N ARG A 146 -13.53 4.38 -2.70
CA ARG A 146 -13.21 5.80 -2.59
C ARG A 146 -14.25 6.51 -1.71
N LEU A 147 -13.76 7.34 -0.80
CA LEU A 147 -14.59 8.25 -0.02
C LEU A 147 -14.77 9.57 -0.80
N TRP A 148 -16.01 9.99 -0.98
CA TRP A 148 -16.39 11.24 -1.65
C TRP A 148 -16.52 12.41 -0.69
#